data_AF-A0A9Q0ZZN9-F1
#
_entry.id   AF-A0A9Q0ZZN9-F1
#
_cell.length_a   1.000
_cell.length_b   1.000
_cell.length_c   1.000
_cell.angle_alpha   90.00
_cell.angle_beta   90.00
_cell.angle_gamma   90.00
#
_symmetry.space_group_name_H-M   'P 1'
#
loop_
_entity.id
_entity.type
_entity.pdbx_description
1 polymer ?
#
loop_
_entity_poly.entity_id
_entity_poly.type
_entity_poly.pdbx_seq_one_letter_code
_entity_poly.pdbx_strand_id
1 'polypeptide(L)'
;MDLHTDSVNFRIQELTRGDVSSSYKMYGDPSNLASLNLHDMHPRSWYSVAWYPIYRIPDGHFRAAFLTYHSLGHLVHKSAKVDYASEDASIVSPVVGLQTYNAQGECWFQLRHGVNQAAGTPILNPSVILKERLRTLGETASLIARAVVEKGNQTSINRHPDFEFFHSRQRYSLP
;
A
#
# COMPACT_ATOMS: atom_id res chain seq x y z
N MET A 1 23.28 -5.99 -10.38
CA MET A 1 23.08 -4.52 -10.48
C MET A 1 21.71 -4.32 -11.07
N ASP A 2 20.75 -3.98 -10.21
CA ASP A 2 19.33 -4.03 -10.53
C ASP A 2 18.89 -2.76 -11.23
N LEU A 3 18.43 -2.90 -12.48
CA LEU A 3 17.89 -1.83 -13.34
C LEU A 3 16.81 -0.97 -12.65
N HIS A 4 16.15 -1.50 -11.62
CA HIS A 4 15.11 -0.81 -10.85
C HIS A 4 15.68 0.24 -9.88
N THR A 5 16.84 -0.02 -9.28
CA THR A 5 17.51 0.89 -8.32
C THR A 5 18.01 2.14 -9.04
N ASP A 6 18.46 1.97 -10.29
CA ASP A 6 18.93 3.08 -11.14
C ASP A 6 17.78 4.02 -11.52
N SER A 7 16.56 3.50 -11.77
CA SER A 7 15.41 4.31 -12.16
C SER A 7 14.88 5.20 -11.03
N VAL A 8 14.87 4.71 -9.78
CA VAL A 8 14.39 5.50 -8.63
C VAL A 8 15.39 6.58 -8.28
N ASN A 9 16.68 6.24 -8.23
CA ASN A 9 17.75 7.20 -7.98
C ASN A 9 17.79 8.29 -9.06
N PHE A 10 17.58 7.93 -10.33
CA PHE A 10 17.48 8.91 -11.41
C PHE A 10 16.34 9.93 -11.17
N ARG A 11 15.15 9.47 -10.76
CA ARG A 11 14.03 10.38 -10.45
C ARG A 11 14.30 11.25 -9.22
N ILE A 12 14.94 10.71 -8.18
CA ILE A 12 15.37 11.52 -7.03
C ILE A 12 16.32 12.63 -7.49
N GLN A 13 17.31 12.29 -8.33
CA GLN A 13 18.25 13.27 -8.86
C GLN A 13 17.57 14.33 -9.73
N GLU A 14 16.65 13.95 -10.61
CA GLU A 14 15.87 14.91 -11.41
C GLU A 14 15.05 15.87 -10.54
N LEU A 15 14.39 15.36 -9.49
CA LEU A 15 13.64 16.18 -8.53
C LEU A 15 14.55 17.16 -7.79
N THR A 16 15.77 16.75 -7.42
CA THR A 16 16.74 17.61 -6.71
C THR A 16 17.33 18.70 -7.60
N ARG A 17 17.38 18.50 -8.93
CA ARG A 17 17.93 19.47 -9.89
C ARG A 17 16.96 20.59 -10.23
N GLY A 18 15.67 20.45 -9.90
CA GLY A 18 14.64 21.43 -10.22
C GLY A 18 14.20 21.42 -11.69
N ASP A 19 14.59 20.41 -12.48
CA ASP A 19 14.22 20.25 -13.89
C ASP A 19 12.76 19.76 -14.09
N VAL A 20 12.00 19.67 -13.00
CA VAL A 20 10.65 19.12 -13.00
C VAL A 20 9.65 20.16 -13.56
N SER A 21 9.02 19.83 -14.70
CA SER A 21 7.86 20.53 -15.29
C SER A 21 6.84 20.99 -14.24
N SER A 22 6.21 22.16 -14.38
CA SER A 22 5.30 22.74 -13.38
C SER A 22 4.01 21.95 -13.10
N SER A 23 3.85 20.73 -13.64
CA SER A 23 2.64 19.92 -13.56
C SER A 23 2.44 19.17 -12.24
N TYR A 24 3.49 18.98 -11.43
CA TYR A 24 3.40 18.21 -10.18
C TYR A 24 3.41 19.16 -8.98
N LYS A 25 2.40 19.06 -8.11
CA LYS A 25 2.40 19.74 -6.83
C LYS A 25 3.36 19.03 -5.89
N MET A 26 4.56 19.59 -5.75
CA MET A 26 5.53 19.12 -4.79
C MET A 26 5.35 19.84 -3.45
N TYR A 27 5.36 19.09 -2.35
CA TYR A 27 5.36 19.63 -0.99
C TYR A 27 6.68 19.30 -0.31
N GLY A 28 7.27 20.29 0.37
CA GLY A 28 8.58 20.16 1.01
C GLY A 28 9.74 20.49 0.08
N ASP A 29 10.97 20.27 0.57
CA ASP A 29 12.20 20.54 -0.16
C ASP A 29 12.78 19.22 -0.72
N PRO A 30 12.91 19.07 -2.06
CA PRO A 30 13.39 17.84 -2.70
C PRO A 30 14.83 17.50 -2.38
N SER A 31 15.65 18.47 -1.98
CA SER A 31 17.05 18.22 -1.65
C SER A 31 17.19 17.20 -0.51
N ASN A 32 16.21 17.14 0.40
CA ASN A 32 16.17 16.17 1.48
C ASN A 32 16.08 14.72 0.99
N LEU A 33 15.47 14.46 -0.19
CA LEU A 33 15.35 13.09 -0.72
C LEU A 33 16.71 12.46 -1.03
N ALA A 34 17.73 13.26 -1.34
CA ALA A 34 19.07 12.77 -1.65
C ALA A 34 19.85 12.31 -0.40
N SER A 35 19.49 12.83 0.78
CA SER A 35 20.21 12.58 2.04
C SER A 35 19.35 11.90 3.12
N LEU A 36 18.04 11.73 2.90
CA LEU A 36 17.13 11.16 3.88
C LEU A 36 17.39 9.66 4.08
N ASN A 37 17.74 9.28 5.30
CA ASN A 37 17.75 7.88 5.69
C ASN A 37 16.33 7.43 6.05
N LEU A 38 15.96 6.19 5.69
CA LEU A 38 14.67 5.61 6.11
C LEU A 38 14.50 5.61 7.65
N HIS A 39 15.59 5.49 8.39
CA HIS A 39 15.60 5.49 9.87
C HIS A 39 15.28 6.87 10.47
N ASP A 40 15.50 7.94 9.71
CA ASP A 40 15.23 9.31 10.16
C ASP A 40 13.76 9.70 9.93
N MET A 41 12.99 8.87 9.23
CA MET A 41 11.59 9.12 8.99
C MET A 41 10.75 8.88 10.23
N HIS A 42 9.71 9.70 10.40
CA HIS A 42 8.76 9.53 11.49
C HIS A 42 8.09 8.14 11.41
N PRO A 43 7.83 7.41 12.51
CA PRO A 43 7.23 6.07 12.47
C PRO A 43 5.85 5.98 11.80
N ARG A 44 5.16 7.13 11.69
CA ARG A 44 3.88 7.26 10.97
C ARG A 44 4.05 7.64 9.49
N SER A 45 5.25 7.58 8.93
CA SER A 45 5.49 7.85 7.51
C SER A 45 4.96 6.70 6.66
N TRP A 46 4.34 7.04 5.53
CA TRP A 46 3.71 6.08 4.64
C TRP A 46 3.80 6.56 3.19
N TYR A 47 3.61 5.64 2.25
CA TYR A 47 3.34 5.93 0.85
C TYR A 47 2.10 5.15 0.38
N SER A 48 1.49 5.60 -0.71
CA SER A 48 0.34 4.94 -1.33
C SER A 48 0.67 4.48 -2.74
N VAL A 49 0.01 3.39 -3.17
CA VAL A 49 0.11 2.88 -4.54
C VAL A 49 -1.29 2.57 -5.05
N ALA A 50 -1.67 3.19 -6.16
CA ALA A 50 -2.87 2.84 -6.91
C ALA A 50 -2.49 1.92 -8.08
N TRP A 51 -3.16 0.78 -8.21
CA TRP A 51 -2.88 -0.19 -9.27
C TRP A 51 -4.12 -0.96 -9.70
N TYR A 52 -4.08 -1.50 -10.93
CA TYR A 52 -5.12 -2.37 -11.47
C TYR A 52 -4.48 -3.43 -12.38
N PRO A 53 -5.04 -4.65 -12.42
CA PRO A 53 -4.55 -5.72 -13.27
C PRO A 53 -4.82 -5.40 -14.75
N ILE A 54 -3.78 -5.49 -15.59
CA ILE A 54 -3.90 -5.29 -17.05
C ILE A 54 -3.96 -6.61 -17.82
N TYR A 55 -3.47 -7.71 -17.24
CA TYR A 55 -3.47 -9.02 -17.88
C TYR A 55 -4.62 -9.88 -17.34
N ARG A 56 -5.37 -10.46 -18.27
CA ARG A 56 -6.59 -11.25 -18.01
C ARG A 56 -6.39 -12.72 -18.37
N ILE A 57 -5.30 -13.34 -17.91
CA ILE A 57 -5.07 -14.77 -18.16
C ILE A 57 -5.19 -15.51 -16.82
N PRO A 58 -6.18 -16.42 -16.67
CA PRO A 58 -7.24 -16.77 -17.62
C PRO A 58 -8.28 -15.65 -17.82
N ASP A 59 -9.02 -15.68 -18.94
CA ASP A 59 -10.02 -14.66 -19.29
C ASP A 59 -11.00 -14.43 -18.14
N GLY A 60 -11.01 -13.19 -17.63
CA GLY A 60 -11.83 -12.80 -16.48
C GLY A 60 -12.14 -11.30 -16.49
N HIS A 61 -13.29 -10.93 -15.90
CA HIS A 61 -13.67 -9.54 -15.68
C HIS A 61 -12.89 -8.97 -14.49
N PHE A 62 -11.58 -8.75 -14.68
CA PHE A 62 -10.77 -8.02 -13.72
C PHE A 62 -10.93 -6.52 -13.98
N ARG A 63 -11.87 -5.91 -13.27
CA ARG A 63 -12.16 -4.47 -13.27
C ARG A 63 -11.81 -3.83 -11.93
N ALA A 64 -11.39 -4.64 -10.96
CA ALA A 64 -10.93 -4.18 -9.68
C ALA A 64 -9.74 -3.23 -9.82
N ALA A 65 -9.78 -2.13 -9.08
CA ALA A 65 -8.61 -1.31 -8.81
C ALA A 65 -8.37 -1.28 -7.29
N PHE A 66 -7.11 -1.10 -6.92
CA PHE A 66 -6.67 -1.15 -5.54
C PHE A 66 -5.87 0.11 -5.23
N LEU A 67 -6.11 0.67 -4.05
CA LEU A 67 -5.31 1.71 -3.44
C LEU A 67 -4.78 1.17 -2.13
N THR A 68 -3.48 0.91 -2.07
CA THR A 68 -2.79 0.39 -0.88
C THR A 68 -1.98 1.48 -0.20
N TYR A 69 -1.90 1.41 1.12
CA TYR A 69 -1.04 2.26 1.95
C TYR A 69 0.01 1.39 2.62
N HIS A 70 1.24 1.85 2.60
CA HIS A 70 2.41 1.09 3.01
C HIS A 70 3.18 1.87 4.08
N SER A 71 3.50 1.21 5.20
CA SER A 71 4.20 1.84 6.31
C SER A 71 5.71 1.86 6.07
N LEU A 72 6.31 3.04 6.12
CA LEU A 72 7.77 3.18 6.05
C LEU A 72 8.43 3.12 7.43
N GLY A 73 7.66 3.30 8.51
CA GLY A 73 8.16 3.21 9.89
C GLY A 73 8.17 1.79 10.47
N HIS A 74 7.53 0.83 9.79
CA HIS A 74 7.47 -0.56 10.26
C HIS A 74 7.85 -1.51 9.13
N LEU A 75 9.14 -1.50 8.77
CA LEU A 75 9.68 -2.40 7.78
C LEU A 75 9.81 -3.81 8.36
N VAL A 76 9.45 -4.82 7.57
CA VAL A 76 9.50 -6.22 7.99
C VAL A 76 10.49 -7.00 7.13
N HIS A 77 11.29 -7.85 7.76
CA HIS A 77 12.15 -8.78 7.03
C HIS A 77 11.30 -9.90 6.44
N LYS A 78 11.38 -10.07 5.13
CA LYS A 78 10.83 -11.22 4.43
C LYS A 78 11.93 -12.28 4.36
N SER A 79 11.90 -13.23 5.31
CA SER A 79 12.74 -14.42 5.21
C SER A 79 12.22 -15.29 4.06
N ALA A 80 12.97 -15.37 2.96
CA ALA A 80 12.70 -16.37 1.94
C ALA A 80 13.06 -17.74 2.52
N LYS A 81 12.08 -18.46 3.10
CA LYS A 81 12.22 -19.90 3.31
C LYS A 81 11.94 -20.58 1.97
N VAL A 82 12.86 -20.41 1.03
CA VAL A 82 12.93 -21.20 -0.18
C VAL A 82 14.22 -21.98 -0.03
N ASP A 83 14.09 -23.28 0.23
CA ASP A 83 15.20 -24.21 0.16
C ASP A 83 15.95 -23.95 -1.16
N TYR A 84 17.29 -23.97 -1.12
CA TYR A 84 18.25 -23.48 -2.13
C TYR A 84 18.80 -22.05 -1.89
N ALA A 85 19.72 -21.97 -0.93
CA ALA A 85 20.94 -21.15 -0.94
C ALA A 85 20.87 -19.74 -1.58
N SER A 86 19.99 -18.87 -1.07
CA SER A 86 20.12 -17.43 -1.29
C SER A 86 19.75 -16.69 0.00
N GLU A 87 20.76 -16.13 0.66
CA GLU A 87 20.71 -15.40 1.93
C GLU A 87 20.24 -13.94 1.78
N ASP A 88 19.38 -13.65 0.80
CA ASP A 88 18.90 -12.28 0.58
C ASP A 88 17.67 -12.01 1.46
N ALA A 89 17.94 -11.51 2.67
CA ALA A 89 16.93 -10.95 3.55
C ALA A 89 16.35 -9.66 2.92
N SER A 90 15.28 -9.79 2.14
CA SER A 90 14.56 -8.62 1.60
C SER A 90 13.76 -7.92 2.69
N ILE A 91 13.86 -6.59 2.74
CA ILE A 91 13.07 -5.74 3.63
C ILE A 91 11.84 -5.27 2.84
N VAL A 92 10.64 -5.42 3.42
CA VAL A 92 9.39 -4.99 2.78
C VAL A 92 8.59 -4.04 3.66
N SER A 93 7.92 -3.10 3.02
CA SER A 93 6.99 -2.19 3.67
C SER A 93 5.57 -2.82 3.66
N PRO A 94 5.01 -3.19 4.81
CA PRO A 94 3.75 -3.91 4.89
C PRO A 94 2.58 -3.00 4.49
N VAL A 95 1.55 -3.60 3.88
CA VAL A 95 0.27 -2.93 3.62
C VAL A 95 -0.43 -2.72 4.96
N VAL A 96 -0.69 -1.47 5.30
CA VAL A 96 -1.38 -1.05 6.52
C VAL A 96 -2.77 -0.49 6.23
N GLY A 97 -3.06 -0.10 4.99
CA GLY A 97 -4.38 0.35 4.57
C GLY A 97 -4.72 -0.13 3.16
N LEU A 98 -6.01 -0.37 2.91
CA LEU A 98 -6.50 -0.80 1.60
C LEU A 98 -7.85 -0.15 1.30
N GLN A 99 -8.00 0.31 0.07
CA GLN A 99 -9.27 0.69 -0.51
C GLN A 99 -9.41 0.02 -1.88
N THR A 100 -10.62 -0.41 -2.24
CA THR A 100 -10.89 -1.04 -3.53
C THR A 100 -12.00 -0.34 -4.29
N TYR A 101 -11.96 -0.49 -5.61
CA TYR A 101 -12.99 -0.09 -6.55
C TYR A 101 -13.32 -1.29 -7.43
N ASN A 102 -14.60 -1.60 -7.67
CA ASN A 102 -15.08 -2.74 -8.46
C ASN A 102 -14.54 -4.12 -8.06
N ALA A 103 -14.08 -4.32 -6.82
CA ALA A 103 -13.63 -5.63 -6.35
C ALA A 103 -14.78 -6.58 -5.96
N GLN A 104 -16.03 -6.09 -5.93
CA GLN A 104 -17.19 -6.92 -5.63
C GLN A 104 -17.43 -7.95 -6.75
N GLY A 105 -17.59 -9.22 -6.38
CA GLY A 105 -17.81 -10.32 -7.33
C GLY A 105 -16.55 -10.88 -7.99
N GLU A 106 -15.38 -10.30 -7.72
CA GLU A 106 -14.09 -10.82 -8.18
C GLU A 106 -13.43 -11.72 -7.12
N CYS A 107 -12.46 -12.55 -7.53
CA CYS A 107 -11.87 -13.57 -6.67
C CYS A 107 -10.68 -13.10 -5.82
N TRP A 108 -10.35 -11.79 -5.82
CA TRP A 108 -9.19 -11.22 -5.13
C TRP A 108 -9.13 -11.51 -3.64
N PHE A 109 -10.30 -11.62 -3.00
CA PHE A 109 -10.43 -11.88 -1.56
C PHE A 109 -11.13 -13.22 -1.28
N GLN A 110 -11.10 -14.15 -2.23
CA GLN A 110 -11.60 -15.49 -2.00
C GLN A 110 -10.49 -16.35 -1.40
N LEU A 111 -10.78 -16.99 -0.27
CA LEU A 111 -9.86 -17.94 0.32
C LEU A 111 -9.74 -19.16 -0.61
N ARG A 112 -8.51 -19.56 -0.96
CA ARG A 112 -8.31 -20.82 -1.71
C ARG A 112 -8.77 -21.98 -0.82
N HIS A 113 -9.73 -22.76 -1.30
CA HIS A 113 -10.16 -24.01 -0.68
C HIS A 113 -8.99 -25.02 -0.71
N GLY A 114 -8.09 -25.00 0.28
CA GLY A 114 -6.91 -25.87 0.21
C GLY A 114 -6.01 -25.96 1.43
N VAL A 115 -6.33 -25.34 2.57
CA VAL A 115 -5.60 -25.63 3.81
C VAL A 115 -6.42 -26.62 4.59
N ASN A 116 -6.10 -27.90 4.43
CA ASN A 116 -6.59 -28.98 5.28
C ASN A 116 -6.42 -28.55 6.74
N GLN A 117 -7.51 -28.54 7.49
CA GLN A 117 -7.51 -28.28 8.91
C GLN A 117 -6.64 -29.34 9.58
N ALA A 118 -5.40 -28.98 9.94
CA ALA A 118 -4.63 -29.76 10.90
C ALA A 118 -5.38 -29.67 12.23
N ALA A 119 -5.91 -30.80 12.68
CA ALA A 119 -6.68 -30.90 13.90
C ALA A 119 -5.86 -30.39 15.10
N GLY A 120 -6.37 -29.39 15.83
CA GLY A 120 -5.82 -29.06 17.16
C GLY A 120 -5.72 -27.59 17.55
N THR A 121 -6.60 -26.69 17.10
CA THR A 121 -6.81 -25.40 17.80
C THR A 121 -8.14 -24.79 17.35
N PRO A 122 -8.96 -24.19 18.23
CA PRO A 122 -10.18 -23.50 17.82
C PRO A 122 -9.79 -22.15 17.20
N ILE A 123 -9.29 -22.19 15.97
CA ILE A 123 -8.94 -21.00 15.20
C ILE A 123 -10.23 -20.49 14.55
N LEU A 124 -10.55 -19.22 14.81
CA LEU A 124 -11.65 -18.49 14.16
C LEU A 124 -11.72 -18.85 12.67
N ASN A 125 -12.95 -19.00 12.16
CA ASN A 125 -13.20 -19.34 10.75
C ASN A 125 -12.35 -18.41 9.84
N PRO A 126 -11.50 -18.94 8.95
CA PRO A 126 -10.62 -18.14 8.10
C PRO A 126 -11.33 -17.04 7.29
N SER A 127 -12.60 -17.26 6.94
CA SER A 127 -13.42 -16.24 6.27
C SER A 127 -13.75 -15.05 7.18
N VAL A 128 -13.93 -15.28 8.49
CA VAL A 128 -14.15 -14.24 9.50
C VAL A 128 -12.87 -13.43 9.67
N ILE A 129 -11.71 -14.11 9.81
CA ILE A 129 -10.40 -13.45 9.90
C ILE A 129 -10.15 -12.57 8.67
N LEU A 130 -10.44 -13.06 7.46
CA LEU A 130 -10.25 -12.30 6.24
C LEU A 130 -11.16 -11.06 6.18
N LYS A 131 -12.45 -11.21 6.51
CA LYS A 131 -13.39 -10.09 6.58
C LYS A 131 -12.93 -9.03 7.58
N GLU A 132 -12.48 -9.47 8.75
CA GLU A 132 -11.98 -8.57 9.79
C GLU A 132 -10.72 -7.83 9.36
N ARG A 133 -9.76 -8.53 8.73
CA ARG A 133 -8.56 -7.90 8.16
C ARG A 133 -8.90 -6.86 7.10
N LEU A 134 -9.81 -7.17 6.17
CA LEU A 134 -10.24 -6.22 5.14
C LEU A 134 -10.92 -4.99 5.74
N ARG A 135 -11.76 -5.18 6.77
CA ARG A 135 -12.37 -4.09 7.52
C ARG A 135 -11.29 -3.20 8.16
N THR A 136 -10.35 -3.78 8.91
CA THR A 136 -9.27 -3.02 9.58
C THR A 136 -8.40 -2.27 8.58
N LEU A 137 -8.09 -2.87 7.43
CA LEU A 137 -7.33 -2.19 6.37
C LEU A 137 -8.11 -1.01 5.77
N GLY A 138 -9.43 -1.14 5.59
CA GLY A 138 -10.29 -0.04 5.12
C GLY A 138 -10.38 1.11 6.13
N GLU A 139 -10.56 0.79 7.41
CA GLU A 139 -10.56 1.77 8.50
C GLU A 139 -9.23 2.51 8.59
N THR A 140 -8.11 1.78 8.51
CA THR A 140 -6.77 2.36 8.55
C THR A 140 -6.49 3.24 7.33
N ALA A 141 -6.94 2.84 6.13
CA ALA A 141 -6.85 3.67 4.93
C ALA A 141 -7.59 5.00 5.10
N SER A 142 -8.80 4.98 5.69
CA SER A 142 -9.57 6.19 6.00
C SER A 142 -8.84 7.10 6.99
N LEU A 143 -8.28 6.53 8.06
CA LEU A 143 -7.49 7.28 9.04
C LEU A 143 -6.24 7.91 8.40
N ILE A 144 -5.51 7.18 7.56
CA ILE A 144 -4.33 7.70 6.87
C ILE A 144 -4.71 8.83 5.91
N ALA A 145 -5.72 8.60 5.06
CA ALA A 145 -6.13 9.53 4.00
C ALA A 145 -6.70 10.85 4.52
N ARG A 146 -7.28 10.83 5.74
CA ARG A 146 -7.92 11.97 6.40
C ARG A 146 -7.24 12.37 7.72
N ALA A 147 -6.01 11.91 7.93
CA ALA A 147 -5.28 12.14 9.18
C ALA A 147 -5.15 13.63 9.49
N VAL A 148 -5.40 14.00 10.74
CA VAL A 148 -5.13 15.34 11.24
C VAL A 148 -3.77 15.32 11.92
N VAL A 149 -2.85 16.15 11.45
CA VAL A 149 -1.49 16.27 11.97
C VAL A 149 -1.33 17.65 12.60
N GLU A 150 -1.05 17.65 13.90
CA GLU A 150 -0.70 18.86 14.65
C GLU A 150 0.79 19.13 14.53
N LYS A 151 1.15 20.34 14.06
CA LYS A 151 2.52 20.82 13.93
C LYS A 151 2.65 22.11 14.76
N GLY A 152 2.99 21.96 16.03
CA GLY A 152 3.00 23.07 16.99
C GLY A 152 1.58 23.64 17.15
N ASN A 153 1.41 24.93 16.88
CA ASN A 153 0.10 25.61 16.98
C ASN A 153 -0.75 25.49 15.69
N GLN A 154 -0.26 24.78 14.66
CA GLN A 154 -0.98 24.62 13.40
C GLN A 154 -1.50 23.21 13.25
N THR A 155 -2.79 23.09 12.96
CA THR A 155 -3.42 21.81 12.60
C THR A 155 -3.48 21.70 11.07
N SER A 156 -2.90 20.63 10.54
CA SER A 156 -2.99 20.29 9.12
C SER A 156 -3.84 19.05 8.94
N ILE A 157 -4.70 19.04 7.92
CA ILE A 157 -5.58 17.89 7.62
C ILE A 157 -5.08 17.29 6.32
N ASN A 158 -4.69 16.02 6.36
CA ASN A 158 -4.43 15.25 5.16
C ASN A 158 -5.75 15.05 4.40
N ARG A 159 -5.73 15.29 3.08
CA ARG A 159 -6.86 15.01 2.19
C ARG A 159 -6.32 14.34 0.95
N HIS A 160 -6.24 13.01 1.00
CA HIS A 160 -5.73 12.23 -0.12
C HIS A 160 -6.79 12.10 -1.23
N PRO A 161 -6.62 12.71 -2.42
CA PRO A 161 -7.65 12.77 -3.45
C PRO A 161 -8.00 11.39 -4.02
N ASP A 162 -7.02 10.51 -4.17
CA ASP A 162 -7.26 9.15 -4.68
C ASP A 162 -8.12 8.35 -3.70
N PHE A 163 -7.92 8.52 -2.39
CA PHE A 163 -8.81 7.91 -1.42
C PHE A 163 -10.26 8.32 -1.62
N GLU A 164 -10.53 9.62 -1.78
CA GLU A 164 -11.88 10.13 -2.02
C GLU A 164 -12.47 9.62 -3.34
N PHE A 165 -11.64 9.50 -4.38
CA PHE A 165 -12.05 8.89 -5.66
C PHE A 165 -12.54 7.45 -5.47
N PHE A 166 -11.77 6.61 -4.77
CA PHE A 166 -12.13 5.22 -4.52
C PHE A 166 -13.33 5.11 -3.56
N HIS A 167 -13.32 5.86 -2.46
CA HIS A 167 -14.35 5.82 -1.42
C HIS A 167 -15.73 6.29 -1.94
N SER A 168 -15.78 7.35 -2.76
CA SER A 168 -17.04 7.84 -3.36
C SER A 168 -17.71 6.81 -4.27
N ARG A 169 -16.93 5.91 -4.87
CA ARG A 169 -17.41 4.89 -5.81
C ARG A 169 -17.63 3.52 -5.18
N GLN A 170 -17.25 3.34 -3.91
CA GLN A 170 -17.55 2.13 -3.15
C GLN A 170 -19.04 2.03 -2.76
N ARG A 171 -19.74 3.17 -2.69
CA ARG A 171 -21.13 3.27 -2.19
C ARG A 171 -22.21 2.95 -3.23
N TYR A 172 -21.87 2.84 -4.50
CA TYR A 172 -22.83 2.54 -5.58
C TYR A 172 -22.90 1.04 -5.94
N SER A 173 -22.40 0.17 -5.07
CA SER A 173 -22.30 -1.28 -5.30
C SER A 173 -23.09 -2.10 -4.27
N LEU A 174 -24.33 -1.69 -3.98
CA LEU A 174 -25.32 -2.56 -3.35
C LEU A 174 -26.45 -2.79 -4.38
N PRO A 175 -26.98 -4.02 -4.51
CA PRO A 175 -28.18 -4.30 -5.29
C PRO A 175 -29.38 -3.46 -4.82
#